data_AF-A0A6B3FQ80-F1
#
_entry.id   AF-A0A6B3FQ80-F1
#
_cell.length_a   1.000
_cell.length_b   1.000
_cell.length_c   1.000
_cell.angle_alpha   90.00
_cell.angle_beta   90.00
_cell.angle_gamma   90.00
#
_symmetry.space_group_name_H-M   'P 1'
#
loop_
_entity.id
_entity.type
_entity.pdbx_description
1 polymer ?
#
loop_
_entity_poly.entity_id
_entity_poly.type
_entity_poly.pdbx_seq_one_letter_code
_entity_poly.pdbx_strand_id
1 'polypeptide(L)'
;MYGENVCPNAQGPPGLPALGTLMVDTGRGDRVGEFRGVAGPYWSLRPVGGGAEWEAEPHRVRPALLMEQLRARTARLNARSRGEVL
;
A
#
# COMPACT_ATOMS: atom_id res chain seq x y z
N MET A 1 3.35 -33.15 1.65
CA MET A 1 4.73 -32.94 1.20
C MET A 1 4.80 -31.58 0.52
N TYR A 2 5.66 -30.70 1.04
CA TYR A 2 6.03 -29.35 0.58
C TYR A 2 5.08 -28.18 0.87
N GLY A 3 5.21 -27.65 2.09
CA GLY A 3 5.75 -26.30 2.28
C GLY A 3 4.84 -25.12 1.94
N GLU A 4 3.66 -25.05 2.56
CA GLU A 4 2.99 -23.76 2.72
C GLU A 4 3.78 -22.91 3.71
N ASN A 5 4.68 -22.07 3.18
CA ASN A 5 5.31 -20.98 3.91
C ASN A 5 4.22 -19.96 4.29
N VAL A 6 3.41 -20.30 5.27
CA VAL A 6 2.53 -19.35 5.96
C VAL A 6 3.46 -18.53 6.84
N CYS A 7 3.96 -17.41 6.32
CA CYS A 7 4.59 -16.38 7.14
C CYS A 7 3.53 -15.87 8.13
N PRO A 8 3.56 -16.28 9.42
CA PRO A 8 2.50 -15.95 10.34
C PRO A 8 2.97 -14.76 11.15
N ASN A 9 3.16 -13.59 10.52
CA ASN A 9 3.44 -12.41 11.32
C ASN A 9 3.18 -11.10 10.59
N ALA A 10 1.95 -10.59 10.74
CA ALA A 10 1.70 -9.16 10.84
C ALA A 10 0.27 -8.92 11.36
N GLN A 11 -0.16 -9.62 12.40
CA GLN A 11 -1.28 -9.10 13.18
C GLN A 11 -0.73 -7.95 14.01
N GLY A 12 -0.70 -6.76 13.41
CA GLY A 12 -0.50 -5.51 14.13
C GLY A 12 -1.57 -5.35 15.22
N PRO A 13 -1.38 -4.42 16.16
CA PRO A 13 -2.34 -4.21 17.24
C PRO A 13 -3.76 -4.05 16.66
N PRO A 14 -4.78 -4.65 17.29
CA PRO A 14 -6.14 -4.72 16.74
C PRO A 14 -6.65 -3.30 16.47
N GLY A 15 -6.74 -2.95 15.18
CA GLY A 15 -7.12 -1.62 14.70
C GLY A 15 -6.12 -1.02 13.70
N LEU A 16 -4.85 -1.42 13.75
CA LEU A 16 -3.86 -1.01 12.76
C LEU A 16 -3.66 -2.07 11.67
N PRO A 17 -3.53 -1.66 10.41
CA PRO A 17 -3.21 -2.57 9.32
C PRO A 17 -1.86 -3.26 9.49
N ALA A 18 -1.71 -4.42 8.86
CA ALA A 18 -0.42 -5.07 8.74
C ALA A 18 0.55 -4.22 7.90
N LEU A 19 1.83 -4.19 8.25
CA LEU A 19 2.86 -3.59 7.40
C LEU A 19 2.86 -4.24 6.01
N GLY A 20 2.98 -3.44 4.96
CA GLY A 20 2.87 -3.87 3.56
C GLY A 20 1.43 -4.00 3.05
N THR A 21 0.41 -3.79 3.88
CA THR A 21 -0.99 -3.78 3.42
C THR A 21 -1.20 -2.66 2.42
N LEU A 22 -1.84 -2.98 1.28
CA LEU A 22 -2.21 -1.98 0.28
C LEU A 22 -3.41 -1.16 0.73
N MET A 23 -3.19 0.15 0.71
CA MET A 23 -4.13 1.16 1.16
C MET A 23 -4.37 2.20 0.08
N VAL A 24 -5.60 2.70 0.03
CA VAL A 24 -6.01 3.82 -0.82
C VAL A 24 -6.10 5.07 0.05
N ASP A 25 -5.33 6.09 -0.31
CA ASP A 25 -5.41 7.44 0.25
C ASP A 25 -6.36 8.29 -0.62
N THR A 26 -7.60 8.45 -0.17
CA THR A 26 -8.62 9.24 -0.86
C THR A 26 -8.34 10.74 -0.79
N GLY A 27 -7.55 11.18 0.20
CA GLY A 27 -7.09 12.56 0.34
C GLY A 27 -6.09 12.98 -0.74
N ARG A 28 -5.48 12.01 -1.44
CA ARG A 28 -4.54 12.22 -2.53
C ARG A 28 -5.02 11.64 -3.87
N GLY A 29 -6.32 11.73 -4.14
CA GLY A 29 -6.90 11.30 -5.42
C GLY A 29 -6.81 9.79 -5.62
N ASP A 30 -7.21 9.03 -4.60
CA ASP A 30 -7.20 7.57 -4.57
C ASP A 30 -5.81 6.95 -4.83
N ARG A 31 -4.77 7.60 -4.33
CA ARG A 31 -3.39 7.12 -4.46
C ARG A 31 -3.21 5.84 -3.64
N VAL A 32 -2.66 4.80 -4.26
CA VAL A 32 -2.41 3.52 -3.60
C VAL A 32 -0.98 3.42 -3.06
N GLY A 33 -0.84 2.97 -1.81
CA GLY A 33 0.45 2.73 -1.16
C GLY A 33 0.43 1.58 -0.18
N GLU A 34 1.62 1.08 0.14
CA GLU A 34 1.87 0.08 1.18
C GLU A 34 1.95 0.77 2.54
N PHE A 35 1.19 0.26 3.53
CA PHE A 35 1.27 0.73 4.90
C PHE A 35 2.66 0.44 5.51
N ARG A 36 3.36 1.47 5.97
CA ARG A 36 4.70 1.39 6.57
C ARG A 36 4.70 1.60 8.08
N GLY A 37 3.59 2.06 8.64
CA GLY A 37 3.42 2.27 10.08
C GLY A 37 2.74 3.61 10.38
N VAL A 38 2.84 4.02 11.65
CA VAL A 38 2.28 5.26 12.15
C VAL A 38 3.39 6.30 12.31
N ALA A 39 3.17 7.51 11.80
CA ALA A 39 4.03 8.68 11.91
C ALA A 39 3.26 9.77 12.68
N GLY A 40 3.35 9.74 14.01
CA GLY A 40 2.57 10.63 14.87
C GLY A 40 1.05 10.42 14.70
N PRO A 41 0.27 11.45 14.33
CA PRO A 41 -1.17 11.29 14.06
C PRO A 41 -1.47 10.76 12.65
N TYR A 42 -0.45 10.64 11.79
CA TYR A 42 -0.57 10.20 10.40
C TYR A 42 -0.12 8.75 10.22
N TRP A 43 -0.49 8.15 9.10
CA TRP A 43 0.03 6.87 8.64
C TRP A 43 1.09 7.10 7.57
N SER A 44 2.20 6.38 7.65
CA SER A 44 3.22 6.37 6.58
C SER A 44 2.82 5.35 5.52
N LEU A 45 2.68 5.80 4.28
CA LEU A 45 2.44 4.97 3.11
C LEU A 45 3.60 5.09 2.12
N ARG A 46 3.91 4.00 1.41
CA ARG A 46 4.93 3.99 0.36
C ARG A 46 4.36 3.59 -0.99
N PRO A 47 4.77 4.18 -2.12
CA PRO A 47 4.17 3.84 -3.41
C PRO A 47 4.49 2.38 -3.80
N VAL A 48 3.51 1.70 -4.39
CA VAL A 48 3.67 0.34 -4.93
C VAL A 48 4.60 0.38 -6.14
N GLY A 49 5.90 0.18 -5.93
CA GLY A 49 6.86 0.61 -6.94
C GLY A 49 8.25 0.89 -6.43
N GLY A 50 8.32 1.46 -5.23
CA GLY A 50 9.42 2.34 -4.85
C GLY A 50 9.03 3.81 -5.07
N GLY A 51 9.84 4.72 -4.52
CA GLY A 51 9.52 6.13 -4.38
C GLY A 51 9.43 6.57 -2.93
N ALA A 52 9.27 7.89 -2.73
CA ALA A 52 9.23 8.51 -1.41
C ALA A 52 7.97 8.11 -0.63
N GLU A 53 8.15 7.81 0.65
CA GLU A 53 7.04 7.62 1.59
C GLU A 53 6.28 8.94 1.77
N TRP A 54 5.00 8.85 2.08
CA TRP A 54 4.17 10.01 2.40
C TRP A 54 3.30 9.74 3.62
N GLU A 55 2.98 10.82 4.33
CA GLU A 55 2.05 10.81 5.46
C GLU A 55 0.62 11.00 4.95
N ALA A 56 -0.28 10.15 5.44
CA ALA A 56 -1.69 10.13 5.10
C ALA A 56 -2.57 10.17 6.37
N GLU A 57 -3.71 10.84 6.29
CA GLU A 57 -4.67 10.90 7.39
C GLU A 57 -5.40 9.57 7.55
N PRO A 58 -5.41 8.93 8.74
CA PRO A 58 -6.03 7.62 8.93
C PRO A 58 -7.50 7.55 8.46
N HIS A 59 -8.26 8.63 8.66
CA HIS A 59 -9.67 8.73 8.28
C HIS A 59 -9.90 8.85 6.76
N ARG A 60 -8.85 9.19 6.01
CA ARG A 60 -8.86 9.26 4.54
C ARG A 60 -8.18 8.05 3.90
N VAL A 61 -7.76 7.09 4.71
CA VAL A 61 -7.09 5.88 4.27
C VAL A 61 -8.02 4.69 4.49
N ARG A 62 -8.17 3.86 3.46
CA ARG A 62 -8.93 2.61 3.55
C ARG A 62 -8.18 1.45 2.91
N PRO A 63 -8.46 0.20 3.32
CA PRO A 63 -8.00 -0.98 2.60
C PRO A 63 -8.34 -0.90 1.11
N ALA A 64 -7.35 -1.21 0.28
CA ALA A 64 -7.54 -1.29 -1.17
C ALA A 64 -8.40 -2.52 -1.50
N LEU A 65 -9.46 -2.31 -2.28
CA LEU A 65 -10.25 -3.41 -2.83
C LEU A 65 -9.41 -4.21 -3.82
N LEU A 66 -9.75 -5.48 -4.06
CA LEU A 66 -9.00 -6.36 -4.96
C LEU A 66 -8.77 -5.74 -6.35
N MET A 67 -9.78 -5.08 -6.91
CA MET A 67 -9.69 -4.38 -8.19
C MET A 67 -8.68 -3.21 -8.17
N GLU A 68 -8.57 -2.51 -7.05
CA GLU A 68 -7.65 -1.38 -6.87
C GLU A 68 -6.21 -1.87 -6.66
N GLN A 69 -6.04 -2.99 -5.94
CA GLN A 69 -4.76 -3.68 -5.82
C GLN A 69 -4.25 -4.14 -7.20
N LEU A 70 -5.14 -4.73 -8.02
CA LEU A 70 -4.83 -5.12 -9.39
C LEU A 70 -4.47 -3.91 -10.26
N ARG A 71 -5.21 -2.79 -10.16
CA ARG A 71 -4.90 -1.54 -10.87
C ARG A 71 -3.57 -0.95 -10.46
N ALA A 72 -3.26 -0.87 -9.16
CA ALA A 72 -1.97 -0.38 -8.68
C ALA A 72 -0.80 -1.22 -9.23
N ARG A 73 -0.95 -2.55 -9.22
CA ARG A 73 0.05 -3.47 -9.78
C ARG A 73 0.18 -3.34 -11.31
N THR A 74 -0.92 -3.08 -12.01
CA THR A 74 -0.97 -2.92 -13.48
C THR A 74 -0.50 -1.53 -13.93
N ALA A 75 -0.76 -0.48 -13.15
CA ALA A 75 -0.28 0.88 -13.41
C ALA A 75 1.26 0.90 -13.49
N ARG A 76 1.93 0.12 -12.65
CA ARG A 76 3.39 -0.09 -12.72
C ARG A 76 3.84 -0.71 -14.05
N LEU A 77 3.11 -1.69 -14.59
CA LEU A 77 3.42 -2.29 -15.89
C LEU A 77 3.16 -1.32 -17.05
N ASN A 78 2.07 -0.56 -16.97
CA ASN A 78 1.70 0.44 -17.97
C ASN A 78 2.66 1.64 -18.01
N ALA A 79 3.13 2.11 -16.86
CA ALA A 79 4.09 3.22 -16.80
C ALA A 79 5.46 2.81 -17.37
N ARG A 80 5.90 1.57 -17.12
CA ARG A 80 7.15 1.02 -17.67
C ARG A 80 7.06 0.79 -19.19
N SER A 81 5.88 0.41 -19.70
CA SER A 81 5.65 0.24 -21.14
C SER A 81 5.53 1.58 -21.91
N ARG A 82 5.19 2.68 -21.23
CA ARG A 82 5.11 4.02 -21.84
C ARG A 82 6.39 4.85 -21.73
N GLY A 83 7.41 4.36 -21.04
CA GLY A 83 8.68 5.06 -20.86
C GLY A 83 8.62 6.24 -19.87
N GLU A 84 7.60 6.28 -18.99
CA GLU A 84 7.36 7.40 -18.06
C GLU A 84 8.09 7.23 -16.71
N VAL A 85 8.83 6.13 -16.52
CA VAL A 85 9.64 5.87 -15.31
C VAL A 85 11.04 5.45 -15.73
N LEU A 86 12.02 6.32 -15.47
CA LEU A 86 13.44 5.98 -15.36
C LEU A 86 13.81 5.80 -13.89
#